data_AF-A0A9X1VFG4-F1
#
_entry.id   AF-A0A9X1VFG4-F1
#
_cell.length_a   1.000
_cell.length_b   1.000
_cell.length_c   1.000
_cell.angle_alpha   90.00
_cell.angle_beta   90.00
_cell.angle_gamma   90.00
#
_symmetry.space_group_name_H-M   'P 1'
#
loop_
_entity.id
_entity.type
_entity.pdbx_description
1 polymer ?
#
loop_
_entity_poly.entity_id
_entity_poly.type
_entity_poly.pdbx_seq_one_letter_code
_entity_poly.pdbx_strand_id
1 'polypeptide(L)'
;MFKISAFSSICIYFIITSCSPACNGSIETTVLFAKPGPGGVGRNIYVDVVNKPDLGVKKTLLYEGKEFGTFPHVVIINDPTSRFASNRSICFSKFKQNAAATGGDLTEEGLPEITVTE
;
A
#
# COMPACT_ATOMS: atom_id res chain seq x y z
N MET A 1 -51.01 25.99 3.30
CA MET A 1 -49.69 26.64 3.23
C MET A 1 -48.78 25.99 4.25
N PHE A 2 -47.98 25.00 3.85
CA PHE A 2 -46.77 24.54 4.56
C PHE A 2 -45.88 23.89 3.50
N LYS A 3 -44.72 24.50 3.23
CA LYS A 3 -43.67 24.02 2.33
C LYS A 3 -42.77 23.08 3.13
N ILE A 4 -42.53 21.86 2.64
CA ILE A 4 -41.44 21.01 3.11
C ILE A 4 -40.58 20.69 1.89
N SER A 5 -39.43 21.36 1.85
CA SER A 5 -38.30 21.09 0.97
C SER A 5 -37.25 20.34 1.78
N ALA A 6 -36.91 19.11 1.38
CA ALA A 6 -35.59 18.54 1.64
C ALA A 6 -35.37 17.27 0.80
N PHE A 7 -34.38 17.37 -0.08
CA PHE A 7 -33.55 16.34 -0.66
C PHE A 7 -33.39 15.11 0.25
N SER A 8 -33.77 13.93 -0.24
CA SER A 8 -33.15 12.68 0.21
C SER A 8 -33.47 11.56 -0.77
N SER A 9 -32.47 10.70 -0.97
CA SER A 9 -32.63 9.34 -1.48
C SER A 9 -32.64 9.17 -2.99
N ILE A 10 -31.45 9.28 -3.59
CA ILE A 10 -31.09 8.46 -4.75
C ILE A 10 -29.71 7.86 -4.49
N CYS A 11 -29.67 6.77 -3.75
CA CYS A 11 -28.63 5.76 -3.91
C CYS A 11 -29.34 4.50 -4.41
N ILE A 12 -29.75 4.54 -5.68
CA ILE A 12 -30.33 3.39 -6.38
C ILE A 12 -29.21 2.40 -6.67
N TYR A 13 -29.23 1.32 -5.89
CA TYR A 13 -28.84 -0.05 -6.22
C TYR A 13 -28.39 -0.30 -7.67
N PHE A 14 -27.08 -0.53 -7.87
CA PHE A 14 -26.59 -1.50 -8.85
C PHE A 14 -25.12 -1.91 -8.54
N ILE A 15 -24.98 -3.14 -8.03
CA ILE A 15 -23.83 -4.06 -8.20
C ILE A 15 -22.45 -3.60 -7.64
N ILE A 16 -22.15 -4.03 -6.40
CA ILE A 16 -20.83 -4.41 -5.85
C ILE A 16 -19.56 -3.80 -6.47
N THR A 17 -19.45 -2.48 -6.56
CA THR A 17 -18.13 -1.85 -6.49
C THR A 17 -17.84 -1.66 -5.02
N SER A 18 -16.93 -2.48 -4.48
CA SER A 18 -16.24 -2.18 -3.24
C SER A 18 -15.63 -0.78 -3.38
N CYS A 19 -16.39 0.23 -2.96
CA CYS A 19 -15.90 1.57 -2.76
C CYS A 19 -14.99 1.44 -1.54
N SER A 20 -13.77 0.95 -1.76
CA SER A 20 -12.67 1.27 -0.87
C SER A 20 -12.75 2.79 -0.76
N PRO A 21 -12.89 3.35 0.45
CA PRO A 21 -12.95 4.80 0.59
C PRO A 21 -11.73 5.32 -0.16
N ALA A 22 -11.95 6.16 -1.19
CA ALA A 22 -10.86 6.87 -1.83
C ALA A 22 -9.99 7.41 -0.69
N CYS A 23 -8.66 7.24 -0.75
CA CYS A 23 -7.79 7.48 0.40
C CYS A 23 -7.82 8.94 0.94
N ASN A 24 -8.76 9.80 0.50
CA ASN A 24 -9.11 11.11 1.05
C ASN A 24 -7.89 12.02 1.22
N GLY A 25 -7.02 12.04 0.20
CA GLY A 25 -5.77 12.80 0.21
C GLY A 25 -4.58 12.10 0.85
N SER A 26 -4.76 10.89 1.40
CA SER A 26 -3.68 10.02 1.86
C SER A 26 -3.00 9.31 0.68
N ILE A 27 -1.81 8.78 0.94
CA ILE A 27 -1.07 7.96 -0.02
C ILE A 27 -1.80 6.64 -0.17
N GLU A 28 -2.10 6.27 -1.41
CA GLU A 28 -2.77 5.05 -1.79
C GLU A 28 -1.75 4.06 -2.35
N THR A 29 -1.80 2.83 -1.84
CA THR A 29 -0.95 1.75 -2.33
C THR A 29 -1.72 0.47 -2.55
N THR A 30 -1.26 -0.31 -3.53
CA THR A 30 -1.74 -1.68 -3.77
C THR A 30 -0.73 -2.65 -3.17
N VAL A 31 -1.20 -3.57 -2.34
CA VAL A 31 -0.35 -4.61 -1.75
C VAL A 31 -0.05 -5.67 -2.79
N LEU A 32 1.24 -5.92 -3.03
CA LEU A 32 1.74 -6.90 -3.97
C LEU A 32 1.93 -8.26 -3.29
N PHE A 33 2.73 -8.29 -2.23
CA PHE A 33 2.93 -9.44 -1.36
C PHE A 33 3.57 -9.02 -0.03
N ALA A 34 3.57 -9.94 0.94
CA ALA A 34 4.25 -9.77 2.21
C ALA A 34 5.32 -10.85 2.40
N LYS A 35 6.49 -10.47 2.91
CA LYS A 35 7.56 -11.38 3.34
C LYS A 35 7.78 -11.27 4.86
N PRO A 36 8.28 -12.32 5.54
CA PRO A 36 8.80 -12.17 6.90
C PRO A 36 9.80 -11.01 6.98
N GLY A 37 9.72 -10.19 8.02
CA GLY A 37 10.68 -9.12 8.25
C GLY A 37 12.06 -9.65 8.69
N PRO A 38 13.10 -8.80 8.66
CA PRO A 38 14.43 -9.16 9.12
C PRO A 38 14.41 -9.66 10.57
N GLY A 39 15.18 -10.71 10.86
CA GLY A 39 15.21 -11.35 12.17
C GLY A 39 13.91 -12.08 12.55
N GLY A 40 12.98 -12.29 11.60
CA GLY A 40 11.69 -12.92 11.85
C GLY A 40 10.69 -12.03 12.60
N VAL A 41 10.99 -10.73 12.74
CA VAL A 41 10.12 -9.77 13.42
C VAL A 41 9.19 -9.12 12.40
N GLY A 42 7.88 -9.23 12.62
CA GLY A 42 6.88 -8.59 11.79
C GLY A 42 6.90 -9.03 10.32
N ARG A 43 6.52 -8.11 9.43
CA ARG A 43 6.43 -8.33 7.99
C ARG A 43 6.97 -7.14 7.20
N ASN A 44 7.58 -7.44 6.07
CA ASN A 44 7.86 -6.46 5.03
C ASN A 44 6.77 -6.56 3.95
N ILE A 45 6.08 -5.46 3.70
CA ILE A 45 4.96 -5.39 2.76
C ILE A 45 5.42 -4.66 1.51
N TYR A 46 5.38 -5.36 0.37
CA TYR A 46 5.76 -4.81 -0.92
C TYR A 46 4.51 -4.21 -1.51
N VAL A 47 4.58 -2.93 -1.85
CA VAL A 47 3.44 -2.20 -2.37
C VAL A 47 3.82 -1.40 -3.61
N ASP A 48 2.86 -1.23 -4.50
CA ASP A 48 2.93 -0.27 -5.58
C ASP A 48 2.16 0.99 -5.18
N VAL A 49 2.81 2.15 -5.27
CA VAL A 49 2.23 3.44 -4.89
C VAL A 49 1.45 4.02 -6.07
N VAL A 50 0.16 4.26 -5.86
CA VAL A 50 -0.77 4.63 -6.92
C VAL A 50 -0.77 6.13 -7.19
N ASN A 51 -0.79 6.95 -6.14
CA ASN A 51 -1.06 8.39 -6.24
C ASN A 51 0.11 9.29 -5.78
N LYS A 52 1.28 8.71 -5.53
CA LYS A 52 2.51 9.43 -5.13
C LYS A 52 3.76 8.76 -5.73
N PRO A 53 3.99 8.90 -7.05
CA PRO A 53 5.00 8.12 -7.78
C PRO A 53 6.44 8.34 -7.28
N ASP A 54 6.73 9.53 -6.76
CA ASP A 54 8.08 9.91 -6.27
C ASP A 54 8.52 9.16 -5.01
N LEU A 55 7.59 8.47 -4.34
CA LEU A 55 7.90 7.68 -3.15
C LEU A 55 8.54 6.33 -3.50
N GLY A 56 8.24 5.80 -4.69
CA GLY A 56 8.65 4.49 -5.13
C GLY A 56 9.60 4.52 -6.31
N VAL A 57 10.15 3.36 -6.64
CA VAL A 57 11.00 3.17 -7.82
C VAL A 57 10.48 2.05 -8.68
N LYS A 58 10.69 2.15 -9.99
CA LYS A 58 10.34 1.07 -10.90
C LYS A 58 11.23 -0.14 -10.63
N LYS A 59 10.63 -1.29 -10.36
CA LYS A 59 11.38 -2.52 -10.06
C LYS A 59 10.65 -3.76 -10.54
N THR A 60 11.42 -4.73 -11.01
CA THR A 60 10.98 -6.11 -11.20
C THR A 60 11.17 -6.86 -9.88
N LEU A 61 10.07 -7.36 -9.32
CA LEU A 61 10.07 -8.08 -8.05
C LEU A 61 10.15 -9.58 -8.30
N LEU A 62 10.93 -10.26 -7.46
CA LEU A 62 10.93 -11.71 -7.36
C LEU A 62 10.23 -12.16 -6.07
N TYR A 63 9.43 -13.20 -6.18
CA TYR A 63 8.82 -13.91 -5.05
C TYR A 63 9.21 -15.38 -5.14
N GLU A 64 9.81 -15.90 -4.06
CA GLU A 64 10.29 -17.29 -3.99
C GLU A 64 11.18 -17.70 -5.19
N GLY A 65 12.06 -16.78 -5.62
CA GLY A 65 12.99 -16.99 -6.73
C GLY A 65 12.38 -16.93 -8.14
N LYS A 66 11.10 -16.57 -8.27
CA LYS A 66 10.41 -16.41 -9.55
C LYS A 66 9.99 -14.96 -9.77
N GLU A 67 9.97 -14.53 -11.02
CA GLU A 67 9.44 -13.21 -11.36
C GLU A 67 7.98 -13.11 -10.96
N PHE A 68 7.70 -12.14 -10.08
CA PHE A 68 6.35 -11.82 -9.66
C PHE A 68 5.74 -10.77 -10.60
N GLY A 69 6.53 -9.78 -11.00
CA GLY A 69 6.13 -8.77 -11.98
C GLY A 69 6.97 -7.50 -11.90
N THR A 70 6.76 -6.60 -12.85
CA THR A 70 7.40 -5.29 -12.89
C THR A 70 6.39 -4.19 -12.57
N PHE A 71 6.70 -3.38 -11.57
CA PHE A 71 5.79 -2.35 -11.06
C PHE A 71 6.47 -0.97 -11.11
N PRO A 72 5.69 0.09 -11.34
CA PRO A 72 6.24 1.43 -11.59
C PRO A 72 6.74 2.13 -10.32
N HIS A 73 6.12 1.93 -9.16
CA HIS A 73 6.39 2.71 -7.95
C HIS A 73 6.46 1.82 -6.71
N VAL A 74 7.47 0.95 -6.65
CA VAL A 74 7.62 -0.01 -5.55
C VAL A 74 8.21 0.64 -4.32
N VAL A 75 7.61 0.34 -3.17
CA VAL A 75 8.08 0.68 -1.82
C VAL A 75 7.93 -0.55 -0.92
N ILE A 76 8.85 -0.70 0.04
CA ILE A 76 8.72 -1.67 1.12
C ILE A 76 8.19 -0.93 2.36
N ILE A 77 7.05 -1.37 2.88
CA ILE A 77 6.56 -0.95 4.20
C ILE A 77 7.06 -1.96 5.22
N ASN A 78 7.94 -1.51 6.11
CA ASN A 78 8.34 -2.26 7.29
C ASN A 78 7.22 -2.17 8.33
N ASP A 79 6.58 -3.30 8.58
CA ASP A 79 5.45 -3.48 9.48
C ASP A 79 5.82 -4.46 10.61
N PRO A 80 6.50 -3.98 11.66
CA PRO A 80 6.91 -4.82 12.79
C PRO A 80 5.72 -5.44 13.53
N THR A 81 4.51 -4.88 13.35
CA THR A 81 3.28 -5.35 13.99
C THR A 81 2.44 -6.28 13.12
N SER A 82 2.84 -6.53 11.87
CA SER A 82 2.08 -7.34 10.88
C SER A 82 0.63 -6.89 10.66
N ARG A 83 0.32 -5.61 10.88
CA ARG A 83 -1.03 -5.04 10.71
C ARG A 83 -1.52 -5.02 9.26
N PHE A 84 -0.63 -5.07 8.27
CA PHE A 84 -0.97 -4.88 6.86
C PHE A 84 -0.88 -6.15 6.00
N ALA A 85 -0.39 -7.25 6.55
CA ALA A 85 -0.06 -8.46 5.79
C ALA A 85 -1.25 -9.10 5.05
N SER A 86 -2.48 -8.86 5.53
CA SER A 86 -3.71 -9.39 4.93
C SER A 86 -4.46 -8.35 4.08
N ASN A 87 -3.92 -7.15 3.93
CA ASN A 87 -4.57 -6.07 3.19
C ASN A 87 -4.32 -6.23 1.69
N ARG A 88 -5.30 -5.80 0.88
CA ARG A 88 -5.13 -5.67 -0.58
C ARG A 88 -4.67 -4.27 -0.99
N SER A 89 -4.95 -3.28 -0.15
CA SER A 89 -4.59 -1.88 -0.33
C SER A 89 -4.28 -1.27 1.03
N ILE A 90 -3.41 -0.26 1.06
CA ILE A 90 -3.08 0.49 2.27
C ILE A 90 -3.19 1.97 1.94
N CYS A 91 -3.95 2.70 2.76
CA CYS A 91 -3.95 4.15 2.76
C CYS A 91 -3.16 4.62 3.98
N PHE A 92 -2.20 5.52 3.81
CA PHE A 92 -1.49 6.14 4.94
C PHE A 92 -1.10 7.59 4.64
N SER A 93 -1.00 8.41 5.68
CA SER A 93 -0.59 9.81 5.55
C SER A 93 0.78 10.10 6.17
N LYS A 94 1.12 9.42 7.27
CA LYS A 94 2.35 9.66 8.04
C LYS A 94 3.27 8.46 7.94
N PHE A 95 4.49 8.71 7.50
CA PHE A 95 5.51 7.68 7.40
C PHE A 95 6.89 8.28 7.69
N LYS A 96 7.80 7.41 8.11
CA LYS A 96 9.23 7.70 8.17
C LYS A 96 9.91 6.92 7.06
N GLN A 97 10.79 7.59 6.31
CA GLN A 97 11.69 6.89 5.39
C GLN A 97 12.84 6.26 6.18
N ASN A 98 13.04 4.98 5.99
CA ASN A 98 14.14 4.23 6.58
C ASN A 98 15.37 4.35 5.67
N ALA A 99 16.54 4.00 6.18
CA ALA A 99 17.69 3.79 5.31
C ALA A 99 17.29 2.73 4.27
N ALA A 100 17.70 2.93 3.01
CA ALA A 100 17.40 1.97 1.95
C ALA A 100 17.82 0.58 2.43
N ALA A 101 16.93 -0.39 2.27
CA ALA A 101 17.19 -1.75 2.70
C ALA A 101 18.51 -2.20 2.04
N THR A 102 19.50 -2.60 2.84
CA THR A 102 20.81 -3.04 2.36
C THR A 102 20.76 -4.41 1.66
N GLY A 103 19.57 -4.84 1.24
CA GLY A 103 19.32 -6.10 0.55
C GLY A 103 19.58 -7.32 1.44
N GLY A 104 18.51 -7.96 1.93
CA GLY A 104 18.61 -9.38 2.29
C GLY A 104 18.67 -10.26 1.03
N ASP A 105 18.05 -9.78 -0.04
CA ASP A 105 17.96 -10.37 -1.37
C ASP A 105 18.51 -9.33 -2.37
N LEU A 106 19.39 -9.73 -3.30
CA LEU A 106 20.00 -8.85 -4.32
C LEU A 106 18.96 -8.08 -5.15
N THR A 107 17.72 -8.56 -5.15
CA THR A 107 16.58 -7.95 -5.85
C THR A 107 15.91 -6.80 -5.10
N GLU A 108 16.22 -6.61 -3.82
CA GLU A 108 15.64 -5.58 -2.96
C GLU A 108 16.56 -4.37 -2.81
N GLU A 109 17.79 -4.46 -3.31
CA GLU A 109 18.75 -3.38 -3.32
C GLU A 109 18.18 -2.15 -4.04
N GLY A 110 18.25 -1.00 -3.36
CA GLY A 110 17.77 0.28 -3.86
C GLY A 110 16.25 0.48 -3.78
N LEU A 111 15.48 -0.47 -3.22
CA LEU A 111 14.08 -0.22 -2.91
C LEU A 111 13.98 0.73 -1.70
N PRO A 112 13.16 1.80 -1.79
CA PRO A 112 12.87 2.63 -0.65
C PRO A 112 12.10 1.84 0.39
N GLU A 113 12.52 1.94 1.65
CA GLU A 113 11.83 1.36 2.79
C GLU A 113 11.22 2.47 3.64
N ILE A 114 9.98 2.27 4.09
CA ILE A 114 9.29 3.20 4.97
C ILE A 114 8.65 2.44 6.15
N THR A 115 8.41 3.15 7.24
CA THR A 115 7.54 2.70 8.33
C THR A 115 6.38 3.67 8.47
N VAL A 116 5.15 3.15 8.43
CA VAL A 116 3.94 3.94 8.67
C VAL A 116 3.83 4.23 10.17
N THR A 117 3.61 5.49 10.55
CA THR A 117 3.71 5.96 11.95
C THR A 117 2.40 6.52 12.51
N GLU A 118 1.27 6.10 11.95
CA GLU A 118 -0.06 6.50 12.43
C GLU A 118 -0.59 5.64 13.58
#